data_AF-A0A7C2MYB1-F1
#
_entry.id   AF-A0A7C2MYB1-F1
#
_cell.length_a   1.000
_cell.length_b   1.000
_cell.length_c   1.000
_cell.angle_alpha   90.00
_cell.angle_beta   90.00
_cell.angle_gamma   90.00
#
_symmetry.space_group_name_H-M   'P 1'
#
loop_
_entity.id
_entity.type
_entity.pdbx_description
1 polymer ?
#
loop_
_entity_poly.entity_id
_entity_poly.type
_entity_poly.pdbx_seq_one_letter_code
_entity_poly.pdbx_strand_id
1 'polypeptide(L)'
;MPQALLPRSPFLDETNPERLRQAIADYFHSTFDRYEQLFETLACDAAYYEKPIPLRHPLIFYFGHTATFFINKLLLAGLVSARINPKFESMFSVGVDEMSWDDLSETNYDWPSVSE
;
A
#
# COMPACT_ATOMS: atom_id res chain seq x y z
N MET A 1 5.68 -2.99 29.74
CA MET A 1 5.66 -4.07 28.75
C MET A 1 6.49 -3.61 27.56
N PRO A 2 7.48 -4.38 27.05
CA PRO A 2 8.12 -4.02 25.80
C PRO A 2 7.05 -4.04 24.69
N GLN A 3 7.03 -3.01 23.86
CA GLN A 3 6.11 -2.90 22.74
C GLN A 3 6.40 -4.04 21.75
N ALA A 4 5.38 -4.83 21.41
CA ALA A 4 5.54 -5.94 20.48
C ALA A 4 5.97 -5.39 19.10
N LEU A 5 6.95 -6.03 18.47
CA LEU A 5 7.50 -5.60 17.17
C LEU A 5 6.45 -5.62 16.03
N LEU A 6 5.43 -6.48 16.16
CA LEU A 6 4.28 -6.59 15.27
C LEU A 6 3.00 -6.65 16.13
N PRO A 7 2.02 -5.76 15.91
CA PRO A 7 0.76 -5.82 16.63
C PRO A 7 -0.02 -7.07 16.21
N ARG A 8 -0.74 -7.69 17.16
CA ARG A 8 -1.72 -8.73 16.85
C ARG A 8 -2.97 -8.07 16.29
N SER A 9 -3.73 -8.81 15.49
CA SER A 9 -5.03 -8.35 14.98
C SER A 9 -5.91 -7.86 16.13
N PRO A 10 -6.59 -6.70 15.99
CA PRO A 10 -7.42 -6.15 17.04
C PRO A 10 -8.60 -7.08 17.32
N PHE A 11 -8.98 -7.17 18.59
CA PHE A 11 -10.21 -7.85 18.98
C PHE A 11 -11.42 -7.04 18.50
N LEU A 12 -12.31 -7.68 17.75
CA LEU A 12 -13.48 -7.03 17.16
C LEU A 12 -14.75 -7.14 18.03
N ASP A 13 -14.63 -7.71 19.23
CA ASP A 13 -15.70 -7.86 20.22
C ASP A 13 -15.70 -6.74 21.30
N GLU A 14 -14.86 -5.71 21.13
CA GLU A 14 -14.89 -4.51 21.98
C GLU A 14 -16.26 -3.82 21.87
N THR A 15 -16.88 -3.61 23.03
CA THR A 15 -18.26 -3.09 23.14
C THR A 15 -18.32 -1.57 23.13
N ASN A 16 -17.20 -0.89 23.42
CA ASN A 16 -17.09 0.55 23.31
C ASN A 16 -16.65 0.96 21.89
N PRO A 17 -17.51 1.61 21.07
CA PRO A 17 -17.19 1.94 19.69
C PRO A 17 -15.96 2.84 19.52
N GLU A 18 -15.74 3.79 20.42
CA GLU A 18 -14.60 4.71 20.33
C GLU A 18 -13.27 3.98 20.63
N ARG A 19 -13.28 3.05 21.58
CA ARG A 19 -12.11 2.19 21.83
C ARG A 19 -11.82 1.27 20.66
N LEU A 20 -12.85 0.70 20.04
CA LEU A 20 -12.69 -0.14 18.86
C LEU A 20 -12.12 0.66 17.67
N ARG A 21 -12.64 1.87 17.42
CA ARG A 21 -12.10 2.77 16.39
C ARG A 21 -10.63 3.08 16.63
N GLN A 22 -10.27 3.45 17.86
CA GLN A 22 -8.87 3.75 18.20
C GLN A 22 -7.98 2.51 18.02
N ALA A 23 -8.41 1.34 18.47
CA ALA A 23 -7.64 0.10 18.31
C ALA A 23 -7.42 -0.28 16.84
N ILE A 24 -8.42 -0.09 15.99
CA ILE A 24 -8.30 -0.32 14.54
C ILE A 24 -7.35 0.70 13.90
N ALA A 25 -7.46 1.99 14.28
CA ALA A 25 -6.58 3.04 13.77
C ALA A 25 -5.11 2.79 14.17
N ASP A 26 -4.85 2.49 15.45
CA ASP A 26 -3.51 2.18 15.95
C ASP A 26 -2.91 0.95 15.25
N TYR A 27 -3.73 -0.09 15.04
CA TYR A 27 -3.31 -1.28 14.30
C TYR A 27 -2.98 -0.96 12.84
N PHE A 28 -3.85 -0.18 12.17
CA PHE A 28 -3.62 0.24 10.79
C PHE A 28 -2.31 1.02 10.66
N HIS A 29 -2.13 2.08 11.46
CA HIS A 29 -0.90 2.87 11.44
C HIS A 29 0.34 2.01 11.72
N SER A 30 0.32 1.20 12.79
CA SER A 30 1.47 0.37 13.13
C SER A 30 1.84 -0.65 12.05
N THR A 31 0.86 -1.19 11.31
CA THR A 31 1.13 -2.15 10.24
C THR A 31 1.51 -1.46 8.92
N PHE A 32 0.93 -0.30 8.64
CA PHE A 32 1.26 0.52 7.48
C PHE A 32 2.67 1.11 7.59
N ASP A 33 3.01 1.73 8.72
CA ASP A 33 4.37 2.24 8.99
C ASP A 33 5.42 1.12 8.87
N ARG A 34 5.09 -0.08 9.36
CA ARG A 34 5.99 -1.23 9.24
C ARG A 34 6.18 -1.65 7.79
N TYR A 35 5.14 -1.61 6.98
CA TYR A 35 5.23 -1.91 5.56
C TYR A 35 6.15 -0.91 4.86
N GLU A 36 6.01 0.39 5.14
CA GLU A 36 6.88 1.44 4.59
C GLU A 36 8.34 1.27 5.01
N GLN A 37 8.60 0.91 6.27
CA GLN A 37 9.95 0.63 6.77
C GLN A 37 10.68 -0.51 6.04
N LEU A 38 9.96 -1.42 5.36
CA LEU A 38 10.62 -2.43 4.53
C LEU A 38 11.38 -1.78 3.36
N PHE A 39 10.87 -0.69 2.81
CA PHE A 39 11.49 0.01 1.69
C PHE A 39 12.70 0.85 2.13
N GLU A 40 12.75 1.29 3.40
CA GLU A 40 13.93 1.95 3.98
C GLU A 40 15.16 1.04 4.03
N THR A 41 14.98 -0.28 3.88
CA THR A 41 16.10 -1.23 3.82
C THR A 41 16.79 -1.29 2.46
N LEU A 42 16.24 -0.63 1.43
CA LEU A 42 16.82 -0.56 0.10
C LEU A 42 18.07 0.32 0.11
N ALA A 43 19.12 -0.13 -0.59
CA ALA A 43 20.42 0.53 -0.56
C ALA A 43 20.43 1.92 -1.24
N CYS A 44 19.53 2.16 -2.20
CA CYS A 44 19.40 3.41 -2.94
C CYS A 44 18.09 3.45 -3.74
N ASP A 45 17.72 4.64 -4.23
CA ASP A 45 16.52 4.87 -5.05
C ASP A 45 16.46 3.99 -6.30
N ALA A 46 17.60 3.69 -6.94
CA ALA A 46 17.64 2.82 -8.11
C ALA A 46 17.04 1.43 -7.83
N ALA A 47 17.18 0.93 -6.60
CA ALA A 47 16.64 -0.37 -6.20
C ALA A 47 15.09 -0.41 -6.21
N TYR A 48 14.41 0.73 -6.15
CA TYR A 48 12.95 0.78 -6.27
C TYR A 48 12.48 0.40 -7.69
N TYR A 49 13.31 0.63 -8.70
CA TYR A 49 12.95 0.43 -10.11
C TYR A 49 13.42 -0.92 -10.66
N GLU A 50 14.22 -1.66 -9.90
CA GLU A 50 14.70 -2.99 -10.28
C GLU A 50 13.59 -4.05 -10.10
N LYS A 51 13.41 -4.88 -11.12
CA LYS A 51 12.52 -6.05 -11.03
C LYS A 51 13.22 -7.17 -10.25
N PRO A 52 12.66 -7.64 -9.12
CA PRO A 52 13.31 -8.69 -8.34
C PRO A 52 13.30 -10.05 -9.07
N ILE A 53 12.24 -10.34 -9.83
CA ILE A 53 12.08 -11.50 -10.73
C ILE A 53 11.15 -11.13 -11.90
N PRO A 54 11.15 -11.89 -13.01
CA PRO A 54 10.34 -11.54 -14.20
C PRO A 54 8.83 -11.41 -13.95
N LEU A 55 8.28 -12.21 -13.03
CA LEU A 55 6.85 -12.26 -12.70
C LEU A 55 6.42 -11.23 -11.63
N ARG A 56 7.22 -10.19 -11.38
CA ARG A 56 6.93 -9.15 -10.39
C ARG A 56 7.09 -7.77 -11.03
N HIS A 57 6.32 -6.82 -10.52
CA HIS A 57 6.59 -5.40 -10.78
C HIS A 57 7.86 -4.95 -10.03
N PRO A 58 8.48 -3.84 -10.43
CA PRO A 58 9.51 -3.20 -9.62
C PRO A 58 8.96 -2.76 -8.25
N LEU A 59 9.83 -2.58 -7.26
CA LEU A 59 9.43 -2.28 -5.88
C LEU A 59 8.67 -0.97 -5.73
N ILE A 60 8.90 0.02 -6.60
CA ILE A 60 8.17 1.29 -6.65
C ILE A 60 6.67 1.08 -6.84
N PHE A 61 6.28 0.05 -7.60
CA PHE A 61 4.86 -0.30 -7.76
C PHE A 61 4.25 -0.69 -6.42
N TYR A 62 4.91 -1.59 -5.68
CA TYR A 62 4.39 -2.06 -4.40
C TYR A 62 4.30 -0.92 -3.38
N PHE A 63 5.32 -0.05 -3.34
CA PHE A 63 5.33 1.14 -2.49
C PHE A 63 4.09 2.00 -2.70
N GLY A 64 3.75 2.34 -3.95
CA GLY A 64 2.56 3.13 -4.27
C GLY A 64 1.23 2.36 -4.24
N HIS A 65 1.25 1.04 -4.50
CA HIS A 65 0.06 0.19 -4.62
C HIS A 65 -0.72 0.11 -3.32
N THR A 66 -0.05 -0.09 -2.19
CA THR A 66 -0.74 -0.24 -0.90
C THR A 66 -1.49 1.03 -0.50
N ALA A 67 -0.86 2.21 -0.63
CA ALA A 67 -1.52 3.49 -0.38
C ALA A 67 -2.70 3.72 -1.34
N THR A 68 -2.47 3.45 -2.63
CA THR A 68 -3.48 3.56 -3.69
C THR A 68 -4.69 2.65 -3.44
N PHE A 69 -4.45 1.43 -2.96
CA PHE A 69 -5.52 0.50 -2.60
C PHE A 69 -6.43 1.12 -1.54
N PHE A 70 -5.87 1.62 -0.43
CA PHE A 70 -6.68 2.20 0.65
C PHE A 70 -7.46 3.43 0.21
N ILE A 71 -6.82 4.42 -0.44
CA ILE A 71 -7.53 5.65 -0.84
C ILE A 71 -8.65 5.36 -1.85
N ASN A 72 -8.43 4.45 -2.80
CA ASN A 72 -9.46 4.02 -3.74
C ASN A 72 -10.63 3.33 -3.04
N LYS A 73 -10.38 2.49 -2.02
CA LYS A 73 -11.46 1.85 -1.25
C LYS A 73 -12.22 2.86 -0.39
N LEU A 74 -11.53 3.83 0.24
CA LEU A 74 -12.17 4.89 1.00
C LEU A 74 -13.05 5.78 0.11
N LEU A 75 -12.59 6.10 -1.10
CA LEU A 75 -13.36 6.86 -2.08
C LEU A 75 -14.60 6.08 -2.53
N LEU A 76 -14.44 4.81 -2.87
CA LEU A 76 -15.54 3.94 -3.28
C LEU A 76 -16.59 3.78 -2.17
N ALA A 77 -16.15 3.73 -0.91
CA ALA A 77 -17.03 3.67 0.26
C ALA A 77 -17.68 5.02 0.60
N GLY A 78 -17.33 6.11 -0.10
CA GLY A 78 -17.82 7.47 0.19
C GLY A 78 -17.27 8.08 1.48
N LEU A 79 -16.18 7.51 2.03
CA LEU A 79 -15.52 8.02 3.23
C LEU A 79 -14.58 9.20 2.93
N VAL A 80 -14.12 9.30 1.68
CA VAL A 80 -13.49 10.50 1.12
C VAL A 80 -14.26 10.93 -0.12
N SER A 81 -14.28 12.22 -0.40
CA SER A 81 -15.09 12.81 -1.49
C SER A 81 -14.29 13.12 -2.75
N ALA A 82 -12.96 13.13 -2.67
CA ALA A 82 -12.08 13.46 -3.78
C ALA A 82 -10.82 12.59 -3.77
N ARG A 83 -10.27 12.37 -4.96
CA ARG A 83 -8.97 11.75 -5.17
C ARG A 83 -7.86 12.68 -4.69
N ILE A 84 -6.80 12.11 -4.12
CA ILE A 84 -5.60 12.85 -3.70
C ILE A 84 -4.71 13.11 -4.92
N ASN A 85 -4.41 12.06 -5.69
CA ASN A 85 -3.62 12.13 -6.90
C ASN A 85 -4.16 11.14 -7.94
N PRO A 86 -5.06 11.57 -8.85
CA PRO A 86 -5.66 10.68 -9.84
C PRO A 86 -4.65 9.96 -10.73
N LYS A 87 -3.48 10.56 -11.03
CA LYS A 87 -2.43 9.93 -11.85
C LYS A 87 -1.86 8.73 -11.11
N PHE A 88 -1.47 8.91 -9.85
CA PHE A 88 -0.90 7.84 -9.03
C PHE A 88 -1.93 6.78 -8.71
N GLU A 89 -3.14 7.20 -8.33
CA GLU A 89 -4.23 6.29 -8.01
C GLU A 89 -4.62 5.41 -9.19
N SER A 90 -4.46 5.89 -10.43
CA SER A 90 -4.62 5.05 -11.63
C SER A 90 -3.41 4.14 -11.84
N MET A 91 -2.20 4.70 -11.83
CA MET A 91 -0.94 4.00 -12.12
C MET A 91 -0.70 2.80 -11.19
N PHE A 92 -0.94 2.98 -9.90
CA PHE A 92 -0.71 1.95 -8.89
C PHE A 92 -1.97 1.11 -8.60
N SER A 93 -3.11 1.35 -9.24
CA SER A 93 -4.33 0.55 -9.01
C SER A 93 -4.36 -0.80 -9.72
N VAL A 94 -3.36 -1.08 -10.56
CA VAL A 94 -3.29 -2.32 -11.35
C VAL A 94 -3.32 -3.52 -10.41
N GLY A 95 -4.22 -4.47 -10.68
CA GLY A 95 -4.34 -5.74 -9.99
C GLY A 95 -4.03 -6.89 -10.93
N VAL A 96 -4.17 -8.13 -10.44
CA VAL A 96 -4.13 -9.31 -11.30
C VAL A 96 -5.48 -9.41 -12.02
N ASP A 97 -5.49 -9.22 -13.34
CA ASP A 97 -6.66 -9.49 -14.16
C ASP A 97 -6.79 -11.02 -14.35
N GLU A 98 -7.88 -11.60 -13.86
CA GLU A 98 -8.17 -13.04 -13.99
C GLU A 98 -8.30 -13.49 -15.45
N MET A 99 -8.49 -12.57 -16.39
CA MET A 99 -8.59 -12.84 -17.83
C MET A 99 -7.29 -12.51 -18.58
N SER A 100 -6.31 -11.92 -17.90
CA SER A 100 -5.02 -11.52 -18.45
C SER A 100 -3.90 -11.76 -17.43
N TRP A 101 -3.66 -13.03 -17.14
CA TRP A 101 -2.66 -13.49 -16.16
C TRP A 101 -1.23 -13.07 -16.51
N ASP A 102 -0.99 -12.73 -17.78
CA ASP A 102 0.34 -12.47 -18.37
C ASP A 102 0.50 -11.06 -18.94
N ASP A 103 -0.41 -10.10 -18.66
CA ASP A 103 -0.14 -8.70 -18.99
C ASP A 103 0.87 -8.08 -18.00
N LEU A 104 2.04 -8.70 -17.95
CA LEU A 104 3.30 -8.17 -17.46
C LEU A 104 3.94 -7.28 -18.54
N SER A 105 3.14 -6.73 -19.46
CA SER A 105 3.68 -5.92 -20.55
C SER A 105 4.61 -4.89 -19.95
N GLU A 106 5.85 -4.88 -20.45
CA GLU A 106 6.85 -3.86 -20.15
C GLU A 106 6.46 -2.55 -20.83
N THR A 107 5.17 -2.21 -20.79
CA THR A 107 4.71 -0.86 -21.04
C THR A 107 5.55 0.02 -20.14
N ASN A 108 6.31 0.94 -20.72
CA ASN A 108 7.16 1.88 -20.00
C ASN A 108 6.25 2.70 -19.07
N TYR A 109 6.00 2.18 -17.87
CA TYR A 109 5.34 2.91 -16.82
C TYR A 109 6.26 4.08 -16.46
N ASP A 110 5.72 5.29 -16.60
CA ASP A 110 6.34 6.54 -16.18
C ASP A 110 6.30 6.63 -14.65
N TRP A 111 7.01 5.73 -13.97
CA TRP A 111 7.04 5.67 -12.51
C TRP A 111 7.53 7.01 -11.94
N PRO A 112 6.90 7.52 -10.88
CA PRO A 112 7.35 8.75 -10.24
C PRO A 112 8.73 8.58 -9.61
N SER A 113 9.38 9.71 -9.30
CA SER A 113 10.57 9.68 -8.44
C SER A 113 10.22 9.15 -7.05
N VAL A 114 11.17 8.53 -6.33
CA VAL A 114 10.93 8.03 -4.97
C VAL A 114 10.46 9.15 -4.02
N SER A 115 10.85 10.40 -4.28
CA SER A 115 10.50 11.58 -3.48
C SER A 115 9.19 12.27 -3.86
N GLU A 116 8.55 11.89 -4.97
CA GLU A 116 7.29 12.50 -5.45
C GLU A 116 6.07 11.77 -4.88
#